data_AF-A0A516NW45-F1
#
_entry.id   AF-A0A516NW45-F1
#
_cell.length_a   1.000
_cell.length_b   1.000
_cell.length_c   1.000
_cell.angle_alpha   90.00
_cell.angle_beta   90.00
_cell.angle_gamma   90.00
#
_symmetry.space_group_name_H-M   'P 1'
#
loop_
_entity.id
_entity.type
_entity.pdbx_description
1 polymer ?
#
loop_
_entity_poly.entity_id
_entity_poly.type
_entity_poly.pdbx_seq_one_letter_code
_entity_poly.pdbx_strand_id
1 'polypeptide(L)'
;MAFLIVLDSMTPAERVAFVLHDVFRYSFAEIAEVVGRTPAACRQLASSARRRVDRSRSAPGADRAEVVREFKQAWEAKDIDALVGLLDPRAIATADGGGLAPTFRDPIIGAERIARAWMQLATSGPAITLAERVVNGQPGLVARLDGTIISVYAFDIADGRITRVWVVRNPEKLRAWTAG
;
A
#
# COMPACT_ATOMS: atom_id res chain seq x y z
N MET A 1 -0.62 2.31 4.09
CA MET A 1 -0.91 0.86 4.16
C MET A 1 0.22 0.13 4.90
N ALA A 2 0.48 0.45 6.18
CA ALA A 2 1.66 -0.08 6.88
C ALA A 2 1.45 -1.51 7.40
N PHE A 3 0.28 -1.79 7.97
CA PHE A 3 0.07 -3.02 8.74
C PHE A 3 0.12 -4.30 7.92
N LEU A 4 -0.66 -4.40 6.83
CA LEU A 4 -0.72 -5.61 6.00
C LEU A 4 0.63 -5.92 5.32
N ILE A 5 1.38 -4.89 4.94
CA ILE A 5 2.71 -5.03 4.33
C ILE A 5 3.70 -5.54 5.38
N VAL A 6 3.61 -5.01 6.60
CA VAL A 6 4.41 -5.51 7.70
C VAL A 6 4.08 -6.97 8.00
N LEU A 7 2.80 -7.35 8.05
CA LEU A 7 2.41 -8.75 8.20
C LEU A 7 2.99 -9.63 7.10
N ASP A 8 3.03 -9.15 5.85
CA ASP A 8 3.56 -9.94 4.74
C ASP A 8 5.09 -10.12 4.80
N SER A 9 5.80 -9.17 5.40
CA SER A 9 7.25 -9.27 5.67
C SER A 9 7.61 -10.21 6.83
N MET A 10 6.63 -10.73 7.57
CA MET A 10 6.85 -11.63 8.70
C MET A 10 6.88 -13.09 8.27
N THR A 11 7.59 -13.91 9.04
CA THR A 11 7.43 -15.36 8.95
C THR A 11 5.98 -15.77 9.26
N PRO A 12 5.48 -16.89 8.71
CA PRO A 12 4.13 -17.37 9.02
C PRO A 12 3.87 -17.51 10.53
N ALA A 13 4.86 -18.01 11.28
CA ALA A 13 4.76 -18.18 12.73
C ALA A 13 4.68 -16.84 13.49
N GLU A 14 5.46 -15.83 13.09
CA GLU A 14 5.36 -14.47 13.66
C GLU A 14 3.96 -13.87 13.41
N ARG A 15 3.46 -14.00 12.18
CA ARG A 15 2.15 -13.48 11.78
C ARG A 15 1.01 -14.11 12.58
N VAL A 16 1.00 -15.44 12.69
CA VAL A 16 -0.02 -16.17 13.46
C VAL A 16 0.05 -15.81 14.94
N ALA A 17 1.25 -15.83 15.54
CA ALA A 17 1.41 -15.52 16.96
C ALA A 17 0.96 -14.10 17.29
N PHE A 18 1.27 -13.14 16.43
CA PHE A 18 0.86 -11.75 16.60
C PHE A 18 -0.64 -11.54 16.38
N VAL A 19 -1.21 -12.05 15.28
CA VAL A 19 -2.63 -11.85 14.97
C VAL A 19 -3.52 -12.49 16.04
N LEU A 20 -3.25 -13.75 16.42
CA LEU A 20 -4.06 -14.43 17.42
C LEU A 20 -3.97 -13.77 18.80
N HIS A 21 -2.79 -13.31 19.21
CA HIS A 21 -2.63 -12.70 20.52
C HIS A 21 -3.07 -11.23 20.56
N ASP A 22 -2.60 -10.39 19.63
CA ASP A 22 -2.77 -8.94 19.71
C ASP A 22 -4.14 -8.49 19.16
N VAL A 23 -4.70 -9.21 18.17
CA VAL A 23 -6.01 -8.89 17.58
C VAL A 23 -7.11 -9.71 18.23
N PHE A 24 -6.95 -11.04 18.31
CA PHE A 24 -7.98 -11.95 18.80
C PHE A 24 -7.87 -12.29 20.30
N ARG A 25 -6.83 -11.80 20.99
CA ARG A 25 -6.65 -11.94 22.45
C ARG A 25 -6.49 -13.38 22.97
N TYR A 26 -6.04 -14.30 22.13
CA TYR A 26 -5.70 -15.67 22.55
C TYR A 26 -4.47 -15.68 23.47
N SER A 27 -4.43 -16.63 24.40
CA SER A 27 -3.27 -16.85 25.25
C SER A 27 -2.12 -17.50 24.46
N PHE A 28 -0.89 -17.32 24.94
CA PHE A 28 0.28 -17.98 24.32
C PHE A 28 0.26 -19.51 24.48
N ALA A 29 -0.55 -20.04 25.39
CA ALA A 29 -0.76 -21.48 25.53
C ALA A 29 -1.61 -22.03 24.38
N GLU A 30 -2.73 -21.36 24.05
CA GLU A 30 -3.58 -21.75 22.91
C GLU A 30 -2.83 -21.57 21.57
N ILE A 31 -2.04 -20.51 21.45
CA ILE A 31 -1.27 -20.25 20.23
C ILE A 31 -0.14 -21.29 20.05
N ALA A 32 0.44 -21.78 21.15
CA ALA A 32 1.48 -22.81 21.11
C ALA A 32 1.00 -24.11 20.44
N GLU A 33 -0.26 -24.49 20.66
CA GLU A 33 -0.89 -25.64 20.03
C GLU A 33 -1.05 -25.44 18.51
N VAL A 34 -1.41 -24.23 18.07
CA VAL A 34 -1.58 -23.90 16.64
C VAL A 34 -0.24 -23.82 15.89
N VAL A 35 0.77 -23.20 16.50
CA VAL A 35 2.06 -22.92 15.85
C VAL A 35 3.06 -24.08 16.02
N GLY A 36 2.76 -25.05 16.87
CA GLY A 36 3.64 -26.19 17.17
C GLY A 36 4.92 -25.77 17.90
N ARG A 37 4.82 -24.83 18.85
CA ARG A 37 5.96 -24.28 19.60
C ARG A 37 5.62 -24.06 21.06
N THR A 38 6.62 -23.78 21.90
CA THR A 38 6.38 -23.48 23.31
C THR A 38 5.71 -22.11 23.49
N PRO A 39 4.93 -21.88 24.56
CA PRO A 39 4.34 -20.57 24.85
C PRO A 39 5.39 -19.45 24.94
N ALA A 40 6.59 -19.77 25.42
CA ALA A 40 7.70 -18.83 25.48
C ALA A 40 8.21 -18.43 24.08
N ALA A 41 8.31 -19.39 23.15
CA ALA A 41 8.66 -19.10 21.76
C ALA A 41 7.58 -18.25 21.07
N CYS A 42 6.29 -18.53 21.33
CA CYS A 42 5.19 -17.71 20.80
C CYS A 42 5.23 -16.26 21.33
N ARG A 43 5.61 -16.05 22.60
CA ARG A 43 5.87 -14.70 23.14
C ARG A 43 6.97 -13.96 22.39
N GLN A 44 8.09 -14.64 22.09
CA GLN A 44 9.19 -14.05 21.34
C GLN A 44 8.78 -13.68 19.92
N LEU A 45 8.01 -14.55 19.25
CA LEU A 45 7.46 -14.31 17.92
C LEU A 45 6.55 -13.07 17.90
N ALA A 46 5.58 -12.99 18.81
CA ALA A 46 4.68 -11.84 18.91
C ALA A 46 5.45 -10.55 19.24
N SER A 47 6.45 -10.61 20.13
CA SER A 47 7.33 -9.47 20.44
C SER A 47 8.14 -9.01 19.21
N SER A 48 8.66 -9.94 18.41
CA SER A 48 9.36 -9.64 17.15
C SER A 48 8.43 -8.96 16.15
N ALA A 49 7.23 -9.49 15.97
CA ALA A 49 6.20 -8.91 15.12
C ALA A 49 5.82 -7.48 15.55
N ARG A 50 5.60 -7.22 16.85
CA ARG A 50 5.33 -5.87 17.37
C ARG A 50 6.42 -4.87 17.03
N ARG A 51 7.69 -5.24 17.22
CA ARG A 51 8.82 -4.37 16.87
C ARG A 51 8.82 -4.01 15.38
N ARG A 52 8.40 -4.92 14.49
CA ARG A 52 8.27 -4.62 13.06
C ARG A 52 7.11 -3.67 12.80
N VAL A 53 5.97 -3.87 13.45
CA VAL A 53 4.79 -2.99 13.34
C VAL A 53 5.12 -1.58 13.84
N ASP A 54 5.76 -1.45 15.00
CA ASP A 54 6.09 -0.14 15.58
C ASP A 54 7.08 0.64 14.71
N ARG A 55 8.08 -0.04 14.12
CA ARG A 55 9.01 0.59 13.15
C ARG A 55 8.31 1.05 11.86
N SER A 56 7.16 0.49 11.53
CA SER A 56 6.40 0.86 10.33
C SER A 56 5.38 1.96 10.54
N ARG A 57 5.12 2.34 11.80
CA ARG A 57 4.22 3.44 12.11
C ARG A 57 4.94 4.75 11.82
N SER A 58 4.80 5.26 10.59
CA SER A 58 5.16 6.65 10.28
C SER A 58 4.30 7.61 11.11
N ALA A 59 4.95 8.62 11.69
CA ALA A 59 4.32 9.68 12.47
C ALA A 59 3.22 10.39 11.66
N PRO A 60 2.19 10.95 12.32
CA PRO A 60 1.22 11.82 11.67
C PRO A 60 1.88 13.17 11.35
N GLY A 61 2.63 13.24 10.24
CA GLY A 61 2.97 14.49 9.58
C GLY A 61 1.89 14.88 8.57
N ALA A 62 1.79 16.18 8.25
CA ALA A 62 0.98 16.86 7.22
C ALA A 62 -0.12 16.02 6.54
N ASP A 63 -1.37 16.48 6.62
CA ASP A 63 -2.59 15.72 6.27
C ASP A 63 -2.38 14.82 5.05
N ARG A 64 -2.22 13.51 5.29
CA ARG A 64 -1.96 12.51 4.23
C ARG A 64 -3.00 12.60 3.11
N ALA A 65 -4.21 13.06 3.41
CA ALA A 65 -5.24 13.28 2.41
C ALA A 65 -4.90 14.43 1.45
N GLU A 66 -4.26 15.50 1.95
CA GLU A 66 -3.78 16.63 1.16
C GLU A 66 -2.71 16.19 0.16
N VAL A 67 -1.68 15.46 0.61
CA VAL A 67 -0.63 14.94 -0.30
C VAL A 67 -1.21 14.03 -1.39
N VAL A 68 -2.19 13.18 -1.05
CA VAL A 68 -2.87 12.31 -2.04
C VAL A 68 -3.73 13.14 -3.01
N ARG A 69 -4.35 14.22 -2.54
CA ARG A 69 -5.13 15.14 -3.37
C ARG A 69 -4.23 15.94 -4.32
N GLU A 70 -3.11 16.45 -3.84
CA GLU A 70 -2.11 17.13 -4.67
C GLU A 70 -1.55 16.19 -5.73
N PHE A 71 -1.26 14.93 -5.37
CA PHE A 71 -0.83 13.91 -6.34
C PHE A 71 -1.88 13.66 -7.41
N LYS A 72 -3.16 13.56 -7.03
CA LYS A 72 -4.29 13.45 -7.98
C LYS A 72 -4.34 14.65 -8.91
N GLN A 73 -4.28 15.86 -8.38
CA GLN A 73 -4.35 17.11 -9.15
C GLN A 73 -3.17 17.23 -10.13
N ALA A 74 -1.95 16.96 -9.67
CA ALA A 74 -0.76 16.98 -10.52
C ALA A 74 -0.85 15.93 -11.64
N TRP A 75 -1.35 14.74 -11.33
CA TRP A 75 -1.57 13.69 -12.34
C TRP A 75 -2.62 14.09 -13.38
N GLU A 76 -3.77 14.61 -12.94
CA GLU A 76 -4.84 15.09 -13.84
C GLU A 76 -4.38 16.27 -14.71
N ALA A 77 -3.60 17.19 -14.15
CA ALA A 77 -3.02 18.34 -14.84
C ALA A 77 -1.84 17.97 -15.76
N LYS A 78 -1.35 16.72 -15.70
CA LYS A 78 -0.14 16.26 -16.41
C LYS A 78 1.10 17.09 -16.03
N ASP A 79 1.17 17.50 -14.78
CA ASP A 79 2.27 18.29 -14.22
C ASP A 79 3.33 17.35 -13.64
N ILE A 80 4.37 17.11 -14.45
CA ILE A 80 5.47 16.23 -14.07
C ILE A 80 6.31 16.80 -12.91
N ASP A 81 6.49 18.13 -12.88
CA ASP A 81 7.35 18.78 -11.89
C ASP A 81 6.66 18.76 -10.52
N ALA A 82 5.35 18.99 -10.47
CA ALA A 82 4.55 18.83 -9.27
C ALA A 82 4.59 17.37 -8.76
N LEU A 83 4.47 16.37 -9.65
CA LEU A 83 4.59 14.97 -9.25
C LEU A 83 5.97 14.63 -8.67
N VAL A 84 7.05 15.12 -9.28
CA VAL A 84 8.41 14.95 -8.74
C VAL A 84 8.53 15.62 -7.36
N GLY A 85 7.95 16.82 -7.21
CA GLY A 85 7.93 17.56 -5.95
C GLY A 85 7.23 16.83 -4.79
N LEU A 86 6.26 15.96 -5.08
CA LEU A 86 5.51 15.17 -4.09
C LEU A 86 6.16 13.84 -3.73
N LEU A 87 7.11 13.35 -4.53
CA LEU A 87 7.76 12.06 -4.34
C LEU A 87 9.05 12.20 -3.52
N ASP A 88 9.36 11.19 -2.70
CA ASP A 88 10.70 11.03 -2.15
C ASP A 88 11.69 10.71 -3.29
N PRO A 89 12.93 11.24 -3.28
CA PRO A 89 13.91 10.95 -4.33
C PRO A 89 14.18 9.46 -4.55
N ARG A 90 13.99 8.63 -3.52
CA ARG A 90 14.14 7.16 -3.55
C ARG A 90 12.79 6.45 -3.48
N ALA A 91 11.70 7.13 -3.83
CA ALA A 91 10.37 6.54 -3.81
C ALA A 91 10.32 5.26 -4.65
N ILE A 92 9.47 4.32 -4.24
CA ILE A 92 9.31 3.03 -4.91
C ILE A 92 7.86 2.84 -5.33
N ALA A 93 7.61 2.68 -6.63
CA ALA A 93 6.32 2.23 -7.14
C ALA A 93 6.35 0.72 -7.40
N THR A 94 5.32 0.01 -6.95
CA THR A 94 5.11 -1.43 -7.15
C THR A 94 3.71 -1.65 -7.71
N ALA A 95 3.56 -2.60 -8.62
CA ALA A 95 2.27 -2.93 -9.21
C ALA A 95 1.97 -4.42 -9.10
N ASP A 96 0.69 -4.73 -8.92
CA ASP A 96 0.15 -6.09 -8.92
C ASP A 96 -0.94 -6.20 -9.97
N GLY A 97 -0.61 -6.86 -11.08
CA GLY A 97 -1.57 -7.25 -12.11
C GLY A 97 -2.12 -8.66 -11.96
N GLY A 98 -1.62 -9.46 -11.01
CA GLY A 98 -1.97 -10.88 -10.86
C GLY A 98 -1.61 -11.76 -12.07
N GLY A 99 -0.79 -11.26 -13.00
CA GLY A 99 -0.59 -11.88 -14.32
C GLY A 99 -1.78 -11.73 -15.29
N LEU A 100 -2.86 -11.08 -14.86
CA LEU A 100 -4.11 -10.91 -15.61
C LEU A 100 -4.27 -9.50 -16.21
N ALA A 101 -3.54 -8.52 -15.68
CA ALA A 101 -3.55 -7.14 -16.16
C ALA A 101 -2.13 -6.61 -16.42
N PRO A 102 -1.92 -5.81 -17.49
CA PRO A 102 -0.62 -5.25 -17.79
C PRO A 102 -0.17 -4.28 -16.69
N THR A 103 1.03 -4.50 -16.18
CA THR A 103 1.68 -3.71 -15.14
C THR A 103 3.18 -3.67 -15.40
N PHE A 104 3.89 -2.73 -14.78
CA PHE A 104 5.34 -2.79 -14.76
C PHE A 104 5.78 -4.01 -13.92
N ARG A 105 6.68 -4.83 -14.46
CA ARG A 105 7.09 -6.10 -13.86
C ARG A 105 8.01 -5.91 -12.65
N ASP A 106 8.90 -4.94 -12.74
CA ASP A 106 9.87 -4.61 -11.70
C ASP A 106 9.50 -3.29 -11.01
N PRO A 107 9.79 -3.14 -9.71
CA PRO A 107 9.58 -1.88 -9.02
C PRO A 107 10.26 -0.71 -9.72
N ILE A 108 9.54 0.40 -9.87
CA ILE A 108 10.13 1.66 -10.35
C ILE A 108 10.73 2.37 -9.15
N ILE A 109 12.02 2.69 -9.23
CA ILE A 109 12.75 3.36 -8.15
C ILE A 109 13.12 4.77 -8.62
N GLY A 110 12.76 5.76 -7.81
CA GLY A 110 13.13 7.16 -7.98
C GLY A 110 11.98 8.06 -8.44
N ALA A 111 11.90 9.26 -7.87
CA ALA A 111 10.83 10.24 -8.09
C ALA A 111 10.60 10.53 -9.58
N GLU A 112 11.65 10.89 -10.31
CA GLU A 112 11.56 11.24 -11.73
C GLU A 112 11.05 10.09 -12.60
N ARG A 113 11.50 8.85 -12.33
CA ARG A 113 11.09 7.67 -13.09
C ARG A 113 9.63 7.33 -12.84
N ILE A 114 9.18 7.47 -11.59
CA ILE A 114 7.78 7.29 -11.22
C ILE A 114 6.91 8.37 -11.87
N ALA A 115 7.30 9.64 -11.78
CA ALA A 115 6.56 10.76 -12.39
C ALA A 115 6.41 10.57 -13.91
N ARG A 116 7.49 10.22 -14.62
CA ARG A 116 7.44 9.91 -16.06
C ARG A 116 6.50 8.76 -16.39
N ALA A 117 6.49 7.69 -15.59
CA ALA A 117 5.58 6.57 -15.80
C ALA A 117 4.11 6.99 -15.63
N TRP A 118 3.80 7.86 -14.66
CA TRP A 118 2.47 8.40 -14.47
C TRP A 118 2.03 9.36 -15.58
N MET A 119 2.96 10.15 -16.11
CA MET A 119 2.71 10.98 -17.30
C MET A 119 2.40 10.15 -18.53
N GLN A 120 3.18 9.09 -18.77
CA GLN A 120 2.89 8.17 -19.87
C GLN A 120 1.50 7.56 -19.73
N LEU A 121 1.10 7.14 -18.52
CA LEU A 121 -0.25 6.63 -18.26
C LEU A 121 -1.33 7.69 -18.53
N ALA A 122 -1.09 8.95 -18.16
CA ALA A 122 -2.03 10.06 -18.39
C ALA A 122 -2.17 10.45 -19.88
N THR A 123 -1.18 10.14 -20.71
CA THR A 123 -1.16 10.52 -22.13
C THR A 123 -1.46 9.37 -23.10
N SER A 124 -1.20 8.12 -22.70
CA SER A 124 -1.23 6.96 -23.60
C SER A 124 -2.44 6.06 -23.42
N GLY A 125 -3.31 6.33 -22.43
CA GLY A 125 -4.48 5.52 -22.11
C GLY A 125 -5.82 6.20 -22.44
N PRO A 126 -6.93 5.44 -22.42
CA PRO A 126 -8.26 6.02 -22.43
C PRO A 126 -8.45 6.93 -21.21
N ALA A 127 -9.33 7.93 -21.32
CA ALA A 127 -9.59 8.85 -20.23
C ALA A 127 -10.11 8.11 -19.00
N ILE A 128 -9.41 8.26 -17.87
CA ILE A 128 -9.79 7.67 -16.59
C ILE A 128 -10.33 8.75 -15.65
N THR A 129 -11.29 8.39 -14.80
CA THR A 129 -11.70 9.23 -13.67
C THR A 129 -10.96 8.78 -12.42
N LEU A 130 -10.27 9.71 -11.76
CA LEU A 130 -9.63 9.47 -10.47
C LEU A 130 -10.55 9.93 -9.33
N ALA A 131 -10.70 9.10 -8.30
CA ALA A 131 -11.47 9.43 -7.11
C ALA A 131 -10.65 9.19 -5.84
N GLU A 132 -10.71 10.12 -4.90
CA GLU A 132 -10.19 9.94 -3.54
C GLU A 132 -11.04 8.92 -2.79
N ARG A 133 -10.38 7.92 -2.20
CA ARG A 133 -11.02 6.85 -1.40
C ARG A 133 -10.13 6.42 -0.25
N VAL A 134 -10.74 5.83 0.77
CA VAL A 134 -10.02 5.17 1.85
C VAL A 134 -9.56 3.79 1.37
N VAL A 135 -8.25 3.59 1.28
CA VAL A 135 -7.59 2.34 0.90
C VAL A 135 -6.87 1.79 2.13
N ASN A 136 -7.35 0.66 2.67
CA ASN A 136 -6.81 0.04 3.89
C ASN A 136 -6.69 1.03 5.07
N GLY A 137 -7.75 1.82 5.29
CA GLY A 137 -7.85 2.79 6.38
C GLY A 137 -6.99 4.04 6.22
N GLN A 138 -6.45 4.31 5.02
CA GLN A 138 -5.64 5.49 4.71
C GLN A 138 -6.12 6.16 3.41
N PRO A 139 -5.84 7.45 3.20
CA PRO A 139 -6.11 8.11 1.93
C PRO A 139 -5.42 7.40 0.75
N GLY A 140 -6.14 7.26 -0.35
CA GLY A 140 -5.67 6.66 -1.59
C GLY A 140 -6.54 7.05 -2.79
N LEU A 141 -6.25 6.49 -3.95
CA LEU A 141 -6.97 6.79 -5.19
C LEU A 141 -7.56 5.54 -5.83
N VAL A 142 -8.66 5.72 -6.54
CA VAL A 142 -9.26 4.71 -7.41
C VAL A 142 -9.38 5.30 -8.80
N ALA A 143 -8.86 4.58 -9.80
CA ALA A 143 -9.07 4.93 -11.21
C ALA A 143 -10.22 4.10 -11.79
N ARG A 144 -11.13 4.80 -12.47
CA ARG A 144 -12.24 4.20 -13.21
C ARG A 144 -12.11 4.49 -14.69
N LEU A 145 -12.46 3.49 -15.50
CA LEU A 145 -12.68 3.62 -16.93
C LEU A 145 -14.12 3.20 -17.20
N ASP A 146 -14.92 4.10 -17.79
CA ASP A 146 -16.34 3.87 -18.08
C ASP A 146 -17.11 3.33 -16.86
N GLY A 147 -16.89 3.94 -15.69
CA GLY A 147 -17.49 3.55 -14.41
C GLY A 147 -16.89 2.30 -13.76
N THR A 148 -16.09 1.51 -14.48
CA THR A 148 -15.46 0.29 -13.98
C THR A 148 -14.14 0.62 -13.29
N ILE A 149 -13.93 0.11 -12.07
CA ILE A 149 -12.65 0.26 -11.37
C ILE A 149 -11.58 -0.58 -12.06
N ILE A 150 -10.54 0.07 -12.54
CA ILE A 150 -9.42 -0.58 -13.25
C ILE A 150 -8.12 -0.55 -12.45
N SER A 151 -8.02 0.31 -11.43
CA SER A 151 -6.83 0.41 -10.58
C SER A 151 -7.16 1.02 -9.23
N VAL A 152 -6.46 0.56 -8.18
CA VAL A 152 -6.46 1.14 -6.85
C VAL A 152 -5.02 1.52 -6.48
N TYR A 153 -4.84 2.73 -5.97
CA TYR A 153 -3.56 3.29 -5.58
C TYR A 153 -3.52 3.50 -4.08
N ALA A 154 -2.53 2.89 -3.42
CA ALA A 154 -2.22 3.16 -2.03
C ALA A 154 -0.86 3.83 -1.92
N PHE A 155 -0.71 4.64 -0.87
CA PHE A 155 0.49 5.43 -0.65
C PHE A 155 1.09 5.15 0.72
N ASP A 156 2.42 5.27 0.78
CA ASP A 156 3.13 5.51 2.02
C ASP A 156 3.70 6.93 1.97
N ILE A 157 3.52 7.66 3.07
CA ILE A 157 3.83 9.08 3.14
C ILE A 157 4.62 9.31 4.42
N ALA A 158 5.80 9.90 4.26
CA ALA A 158 6.68 10.33 5.35
C ALA A 158 7.13 11.76 5.07
N ASP A 159 7.09 12.62 6.09
CA ASP A 159 7.55 14.01 6.01
C ASP A 159 6.97 14.80 4.82
N GLY A 160 5.66 14.59 4.54
CA GLY A 160 4.94 15.24 3.45
C GLY A 160 5.27 14.72 2.04
N ARG A 161 6.09 13.67 1.91
CA ARG A 161 6.49 13.07 0.63
C ARG A 161 6.03 11.63 0.51
N ILE A 162 5.66 11.24 -0.70
CA ILE A 162 5.29 9.87 -1.04
C ILE A 162 6.57 9.04 -1.16
N THR A 163 6.77 8.09 -0.24
CA THR A 163 7.91 7.17 -0.27
C THR A 163 7.59 5.89 -1.03
N ARG A 164 6.31 5.51 -1.09
CA ARG A 164 5.87 4.31 -1.82
C ARG A 164 4.52 4.50 -2.49
N VAL A 165 4.39 3.91 -3.67
CA VAL A 165 3.13 3.79 -4.41
C VAL A 165 2.85 2.32 -4.68
N TRP A 166 1.68 1.84 -4.31
CA TRP A 166 1.20 0.51 -4.69
C TRP A 166 0.04 0.65 -5.66
N VAL A 167 0.15 -0.04 -6.80
CA VAL A 167 -0.86 -0.05 -7.85
C VAL A 167 -1.47 -1.44 -7.96
N VAL A 168 -2.73 -1.60 -7.58
CA VAL A 168 -3.45 -2.87 -7.73
C VAL A 168 -4.28 -2.79 -9.01
N ARG A 169 -3.93 -3.62 -10.00
CA ARG A 169 -4.70 -3.82 -11.24
C ARG A 169 -5.25 -5.24 -11.37
N ASN A 170 -4.86 -6.16 -10.47
CA ASN A 170 -5.35 -7.53 -10.45
C ASN A 170 -6.88 -7.55 -10.37
N PRO A 171 -7.59 -8.01 -11.42
CA PRO A 171 -9.05 -7.95 -11.49
C PRO A 171 -9.71 -8.77 -10.38
N GLU A 172 -9.08 -9.84 -9.89
CA GLU A 172 -9.61 -10.64 -8.78
C GLU A 172 -9.64 -9.84 -7.48
N LYS A 173 -8.60 -9.04 -7.22
CA LYS A 173 -8.53 -8.15 -6.05
C LYS A 173 -9.46 -6.94 -6.18
N LEU A 174 -9.68 -6.47 -7.42
CA LEU A 174 -10.55 -5.33 -7.68
C LEU A 174 -12.04 -5.63 -7.49
N ARG A 175 -12.48 -6.90 -7.49
CA ARG A 175 -13.89 -7.26 -7.22
C ARG A 175 -14.40 -6.74 -5.88
N ALA A 176 -13.54 -6.67 -4.86
CA ALA A 176 -13.88 -6.13 -3.55
C ALA A 176 -14.19 -4.62 -3.57
N TRP A 177 -13.80 -3.91 -4.63
CA TRP A 177 -14.01 -2.47 -4.80
C TRP A 177 -15.27 -2.14 -5.61
N THR A 178 -15.79 -3.10 -6.37
CA THR A 178 -16.97 -2.94 -7.22
C THR A 178 -18.29 -3.12 -6.46
N ALA A 179 -18.26 -3.67 -5.24
CA ALA A 179 -19.44 -4.02 -4.46
C ALA A 179 -19.94 -2.93 -3.50
N GLY A 180 -19.73 -1.65 -3.82
CA GLY A 180 -20.09 -0.50 -2.97
C GLY A 180 -20.83 0.59 -3.71
#